data_AF-A0A558F7J6-F1
#
_entry.id   AF-A0A558F7J6-F1
#
_cell.length_a   1.000
_cell.length_b   1.000
_cell.length_c   1.000
_cell.angle_alpha   90.00
_cell.angle_beta   90.00
_cell.angle_gamma   90.00
#
_symmetry.space_group_name_H-M   'P 1'
#
loop_
_entity.id
_entity.type
_entity.pdbx_description
1 polymer ?
#
loop_
_entity_poly.entity_id
_entity_poly.type
_entity_poly.pdbx_seq_one_letter_code
_entity_poly.pdbx_strand_id
1 'polypeptide(L)'
;MTSAVKVAPVITEVTDSKGNPIPNGGVTKDTTVDVKGRSEPGKKVDVVDNNTQHFSVIADATGQWAAHLTKLQVGSHAIHALSEGHVSPTRTFTVEPK
;
A
#
# COMPACT_ATOMS: atom_id res chain seq x y z
N MET A 1 -14.28 -18.96 24.11
CA MET A 1 -14.35 -18.29 22.80
C MET A 1 -13.07 -17.51 22.64
N THR A 2 -12.22 -17.83 21.65
CA THR A 2 -10.97 -17.08 21.42
C THR A 2 -11.35 -15.83 20.64
N SER A 3 -11.17 -14.64 21.24
CA SER A 3 -11.31 -13.38 20.52
C SER A 3 -10.25 -13.33 19.41
N ALA A 4 -10.64 -13.00 18.18
CA ALA A 4 -9.68 -12.77 17.11
C ALA A 4 -8.84 -11.53 17.45
N VAL A 5 -7.52 -11.66 17.44
CA VAL A 5 -6.64 -10.49 17.57
C VAL A 5 -6.71 -9.74 16.25
N LYS A 6 -7.34 -8.57 16.28
CA LYS A 6 -7.40 -7.63 15.15
C LYS A 6 -5.98 -7.19 14.80
N VAL A 7 -5.53 -7.48 13.59
CA VAL A 7 -4.20 -7.09 13.11
C VAL A 7 -4.34 -5.86 12.22
N ALA A 8 -3.70 -4.76 12.63
CA ALA A 8 -3.62 -3.56 11.80
C ALA A 8 -2.87 -3.88 10.49
N PRO A 9 -3.29 -3.31 9.35
CA PRO A 9 -2.57 -3.52 8.10
C PRO A 9 -1.19 -2.86 8.19
N VAL A 10 -0.23 -3.42 7.45
CA VAL A 10 1.13 -2.88 7.32
C VAL A 10 1.56 -2.91 5.86
N ILE A 11 2.20 -1.84 5.40
CA ILE A 11 2.90 -1.80 4.10
C ILE A 11 4.32 -2.29 4.35
N THR A 12 4.72 -3.37 3.68
CA THR A 12 6.06 -3.97 3.83
C THR A 12 6.99 -3.58 2.70
N GLU A 13 6.47 -3.37 1.50
CA GLU A 13 7.26 -3.09 0.31
C GLU A 13 6.51 -2.16 -0.65
N VAL A 14 7.27 -1.28 -1.29
CA VAL A 14 6.82 -0.50 -2.45
C VAL A 14 7.90 -0.65 -3.51
N THR A 15 7.52 -1.01 -4.74
CA THR A 15 8.45 -1.10 -5.88
C THR A 15 7.95 -0.32 -7.09
N ASP A 16 8.86 0.10 -7.95
CA ASP A 16 8.52 0.65 -9.27
C ASP A 16 8.02 -0.44 -10.24
N SER A 17 7.70 -0.07 -11.48
CA SER A 17 7.16 -1.00 -12.48
C SER A 17 8.12 -2.11 -12.92
N LYS A 18 9.40 -1.98 -12.56
CA LYS A 18 10.47 -2.95 -12.87
C LYS A 18 10.81 -3.80 -11.64
N GLY A 19 10.12 -3.60 -10.52
CA GLY A 19 10.39 -4.28 -9.26
C GLY A 19 11.54 -3.68 -8.47
N ASN A 20 12.03 -2.48 -8.79
CA ASN A 20 13.06 -1.82 -7.99
C ASN A 20 12.43 -1.27 -6.69
N PRO A 21 13.03 -1.52 -5.52
CA PRO A 21 12.52 -1.00 -4.26
C PRO A 21 12.49 0.53 -4.19
N ILE A 22 11.37 1.08 -3.75
CA ILE A 22 11.20 2.48 -3.42
C ILE A 22 11.23 2.60 -1.88
N PRO A 23 12.34 3.06 -1.27
CA PRO A 23 12.43 3.22 0.18
C PRO A 23 11.45 4.29 0.67
N ASN A 24 11.21 4.36 1.99
CA ASN A 24 10.38 5.42 2.56
C ASN A 24 11.05 6.78 2.30
N GLY A 25 10.31 7.74 1.74
CA GLY A 25 10.85 9.01 1.24
C GLY A 25 11.65 8.89 -0.06
N GLY A 26 11.59 7.74 -0.74
CA GLY A 26 12.28 7.49 -2.00
C GLY A 26 11.64 8.17 -3.21
N VAL A 27 12.25 7.95 -4.38
CA VAL A 27 11.80 8.54 -5.64
C VAL A 27 11.63 7.46 -6.72
N THR A 28 10.73 7.71 -7.67
CA THR A 28 10.57 6.90 -8.88
C THR A 28 10.16 7.81 -10.05
N LYS A 29 10.44 7.37 -11.28
CA LYS A 29 9.92 8.00 -12.51
C LYS A 29 8.68 7.29 -13.07
N ASP A 30 8.24 6.25 -12.40
CA ASP A 30 7.08 5.47 -12.80
C ASP A 30 5.80 5.98 -12.11
N THR A 31 4.76 6.18 -12.90
CA THR A 31 3.41 6.53 -12.41
C THR A 31 2.58 5.30 -12.00
N THR A 32 3.27 4.18 -11.87
CA THR A 32 2.74 2.88 -11.44
C THR A 32 3.71 2.28 -10.42
N VAL A 33 3.18 1.84 -9.29
CA VAL A 33 3.97 1.18 -8.24
C VAL A 33 3.22 -0.04 -7.71
N ASP A 34 3.98 -1.05 -7.29
CA ASP A 34 3.44 -2.20 -6.59
C ASP A 34 3.60 -2.01 -5.09
N VAL A 35 2.52 -2.21 -4.35
CA VAL A 35 2.51 -2.10 -2.89
C VAL A 35 2.17 -3.46 -2.31
N LYS A 36 3.02 -3.98 -1.43
CA LYS A 36 2.76 -5.23 -0.72
C LYS A 36 2.67 -4.98 0.77
N GLY A 37 1.96 -5.86 1.44
CA GLY A 37 1.82 -5.77 2.88
C GLY A 37 1.16 -6.96 3.53
N ARG A 38 0.82 -6.77 4.81
CA ARG A 38 0.01 -7.72 5.57
C ARG A 38 -1.22 -7.07 6.20
N SER A 39 -2.23 -7.88 6.46
CA SER A 39 -3.41 -7.54 7.26
C SER A 39 -3.99 -8.83 7.86
N GLU A 40 -5.15 -8.73 8.49
CA GLU A 40 -5.91 -9.92 8.86
C GLU A 40 -6.28 -10.76 7.60
N PRO A 41 -6.09 -12.09 7.62
CA PRO A 41 -6.39 -12.96 6.48
C PRO A 41 -7.82 -12.86 5.97
N GLY A 42 -8.01 -12.88 4.65
CA GLY A 42 -9.31 -12.82 4.00
C GLY A 42 -10.04 -11.47 4.14
N LYS A 43 -9.41 -10.46 4.74
CA LYS A 43 -10.01 -9.12 4.88
C LYS A 43 -9.67 -8.22 3.70
N LYS A 44 -10.57 -7.28 3.44
CA LYS A 44 -10.34 -6.20 2.48
C LYS A 44 -9.29 -5.24 3.02
N VAL A 45 -8.39 -4.84 2.14
CA VAL A 45 -7.39 -3.80 2.36
C VAL A 45 -7.61 -2.72 1.31
N ASP A 46 -7.78 -1.49 1.78
CA ASP A 46 -7.87 -0.29 0.96
C ASP A 46 -6.55 0.48 1.09
N VAL A 47 -5.78 0.57 0.02
CA VAL A 47 -4.60 1.43 -0.07
C VAL A 47 -5.05 2.80 -0.56
N VAL A 48 -4.80 3.81 0.27
CA VAL A 48 -5.18 5.20 0.02
C VAL A 48 -3.94 6.01 -0.29
N ASP A 49 -3.96 6.79 -1.37
CA ASP A 49 -2.93 7.75 -1.73
C ASP A 49 -3.44 9.18 -1.59
N ASN A 50 -2.75 9.98 -0.77
CA ASN A 50 -3.06 11.39 -0.52
C ASN A 50 -4.54 11.67 -0.20
N ASN A 51 -5.25 10.72 0.41
CA ASN A 51 -6.70 10.75 0.70
C ASN A 51 -7.63 10.90 -0.52
N THR A 52 -7.12 10.72 -1.75
CA THR A 52 -7.90 10.95 -2.97
C THR A 52 -8.06 9.69 -3.80
N GLN A 53 -6.98 8.92 -3.96
CA GLN A 53 -7.00 7.72 -4.78
C GLN A 53 -7.06 6.47 -3.90
N HIS A 54 -7.97 5.55 -4.22
CA HIS A 54 -8.21 4.33 -3.48
C HIS A 54 -7.98 3.10 -4.37
N PHE A 55 -7.29 2.11 -3.82
CA PHE A 55 -7.06 0.82 -4.46
C PHE A 55 -7.42 -0.29 -3.48
N SER A 56 -8.27 -1.23 -3.90
CA SER A 56 -8.77 -2.29 -3.03
C SER A 56 -8.19 -3.65 -3.41
N VAL A 57 -7.81 -4.44 -2.41
CA VAL A 57 -7.40 -5.84 -2.57
C VAL A 57 -7.92 -6.68 -1.38
N ILE A 58 -8.04 -7.99 -1.56
CA ILE A 58 -8.32 -8.92 -0.46
C ILE A 58 -7.01 -9.57 -0.05
N ALA A 59 -6.69 -9.57 1.25
CA ALA A 59 -5.57 -10.32 1.76
C ALA A 59 -5.82 -11.82 1.67
N ASP A 60 -4.80 -12.58 1.32
CA ASP A 60 -4.87 -14.03 1.15
C ASP A 60 -5.08 -14.75 2.50
N ALA A 61 -5.13 -16.09 2.45
CA ALA A 61 -5.31 -16.92 3.64
C ALA A 61 -4.17 -16.81 4.66
N THR A 62 -3.02 -16.26 4.27
CA THR A 62 -1.87 -15.98 5.14
C THR A 62 -1.82 -14.51 5.60
N GLY A 63 -2.77 -13.68 5.15
CA GLY A 63 -2.82 -12.25 5.44
C GLY A 63 -1.91 -11.41 4.56
N GLN A 64 -1.30 -11.97 3.52
CA GLN A 64 -0.49 -11.21 2.56
C GLN A 64 -1.38 -10.57 1.50
N TRP A 65 -1.00 -9.39 1.03
CA TRP A 65 -1.70 -8.70 -0.05
C TRP A 65 -0.73 -7.95 -0.94
N ALA A 66 -1.15 -7.72 -2.19
CA ALA A 66 -0.43 -6.93 -3.17
C ALA A 66 -1.42 -6.07 -3.97
N ALA A 67 -1.15 -4.77 -4.08
CA ALA A 67 -1.97 -3.81 -4.80
C ALA A 67 -1.15 -3.11 -5.88
N HIS A 68 -1.73 -2.95 -7.07
CA HIS A 68 -1.15 -2.24 -8.19
C HIS A 68 -1.69 -0.82 -8.23
N LEU A 69 -0.87 0.16 -7.82
CA LEU A 69 -1.23 1.57 -7.87
C LEU A 69 -0.91 2.09 -9.27
N THR A 70 -1.89 2.70 -9.92
CA THR A 70 -1.75 3.18 -11.31
C THR A 70 -2.27 4.61 -11.44
N LYS A 71 -1.82 5.31 -12.49
CA LYS A 71 -2.20 6.70 -12.79
C LYS A 71 -1.80 7.69 -11.68
N LEU A 72 -0.72 7.40 -10.96
CA LEU A 72 -0.14 8.34 -10.00
C LEU A 72 0.31 9.61 -10.75
N GLN A 73 0.05 10.76 -10.15
CA GLN A 73 0.46 12.04 -10.71
C GLN A 73 1.92 12.32 -10.36
N VAL A 74 2.57 13.23 -11.11
CA VAL A 74 3.89 13.73 -10.69
C VAL A 74 3.73 14.50 -9.38
N GLY A 75 4.62 14.22 -8.41
CA GLY A 75 4.63 14.88 -7.11
C GLY A 75 4.80 13.91 -5.95
N SER A 76 4.58 14.44 -4.74
CA SER A 76 4.70 13.68 -3.49
C SER A 76 3.47 12.82 -3.24
N HIS A 77 3.70 11.59 -2.81
CA HIS A 77 2.69 10.61 -2.43
C HIS A 77 2.86 10.21 -0.97
N ALA A 78 1.74 10.15 -0.26
CA ALA A 78 1.65 9.61 1.09
C ALA A 78 0.57 8.53 1.09
N ILE A 79 1.01 7.27 1.15
CA ILE A 79 0.12 6.12 1.11
C ILE A 79 -0.04 5.48 2.49
N HIS A 80 -1.23 4.99 2.79
CA HIS A 80 -1.51 4.14 3.94
C HIS A 80 -2.51 3.04 3.55
N ALA A 81 -2.48 1.92 4.27
CA ALA A 81 -3.45 0.85 4.14
C ALA A 81 -4.52 0.95 5.22
N LEU A 82 -5.77 0.72 4.85
CA LEU A 82 -6.93 0.64 5.73
C LEU A 82 -7.49 -0.78 5.69
N SER A 83 -7.76 -1.36 6.85
CA SER A 83 -8.44 -2.65 6.93
C SER A 83 -9.20 -2.75 8.24
N GLU A 84 -10.49 -3.06 8.15
CA GLU A 84 -11.38 -3.28 9.30
C GLU A 84 -11.25 -2.18 10.38
N GLY A 85 -11.19 -0.91 9.96
CA GLY A 85 -11.08 0.25 10.86
C GLY A 85 -9.67 0.58 11.38
N HIS A 86 -8.64 -0.15 10.96
CA HIS A 86 -7.24 0.13 11.31
C HIS A 86 -6.52 0.80 10.16
N VAL A 87 -5.55 1.65 10.51
CA VAL A 87 -4.69 2.38 9.56
C VAL A 87 -3.24 1.92 9.75
N SER A 88 -2.53 1.66 8.66
CA SER A 88 -1.08 1.41 8.72
C SER A 88 -0.31 2.70 8.99
N PRO A 89 0.97 2.63 9.39
CA PRO A 89 1.88 3.76 9.23
C PRO A 89 1.89 4.27 7.79
N THR A 90 2.08 5.57 7.62
CA THR A 90 2.20 6.21 6.31
C THR A 90 3.56 5.87 5.67
N ARG A 91 3.53 5.50 4.40
CA ARG A 91 4.71 5.35 3.53
C ARG A 91 4.71 6.49 2.51
N THR A 92 5.84 7.16 2.35
CA THR A 92 5.97 8.27 1.40
C THR A 92 6.93 7.95 0.27
N PHE A 93 6.70 8.55 -0.89
CA PHE A 93 7.62 8.57 -2.04
C PHE A 93 7.25 9.72 -2.99
N THR A 94 8.12 10.03 -3.93
CA THR A 94 7.88 11.06 -4.96
C THR A 94 7.92 10.44 -6.34
N VAL A 95 6.93 10.77 -7.17
CA VAL A 95 6.94 10.48 -8.61
C VAL A 95 7.53 11.69 -9.33
N GLU A 96 8.67 11.51 -9.98
CA GLU A 96 9.32 12.53 -10.78
C GLU A 96 8.87 12.46 -12.25
N PRO A 97 8.96 13.59 -12.99
CA PRO A 97 8.83 13.56 -14.44
C PRO A 97 9.86 12.61 -15.06
N LYS A 98 9.50 11.98 -16.18
CA LYS A 98 10.41 11.12 -16.94
C LYS A 98 11.56 11.91 -17.55
#